data_AF-A0A8C8FZB1-F1
#
_entry.id   AF-A0A8C8FZB1-F1
#
_cell.length_a   1.000
_cell.length_b   1.000
_cell.length_c   1.000
_cell.angle_alpha   90.00
_cell.angle_beta   90.00
_cell.angle_gamma   90.00
#
_symmetry.space_group_name_H-M   'P 1'
#
loop_
_entity.id
_entity.type
_entity.pdbx_description
1 polymer ?
#
loop_
_entity_poly.entity_id
_entity_poly.type
_entity_poly.pdbx_seq_one_letter_code
_entity_poly.pdbx_strand_id
1 'polypeptide(L)'
;MEINALEKNQQWLAYDQQREAYVKVVLARVFGLEQQLNQAKQALAQQHKDTHSEERSVQIQKHYEILLLTTKKEPEAPREQVNTAQRQLSELQCRYEEKQRVVGEVWQQLQAERLSIWQSVQKEKRRSGDREIRLWGDMEELLVNLLQKSLLSLHEEHKRVTILEQQIQVSAKDPEDEKRDCHFTSPSQVVNQLDESFLECPSCRAQYPTRHHRELLAHLEHCL
;
A
#
# COMPACT_ATOMS: atom_id res chain seq x y z
N MET A 1 132.20 51.75 31.89
CA MET A 1 130.79 51.30 31.81
C MET A 1 130.29 51.21 30.35
N GLU A 2 131.15 51.28 29.33
CA GLU A 2 130.75 51.36 27.90
C GLU A 2 130.71 50.02 27.16
N ILE A 3 131.40 48.99 27.66
CA ILE A 3 131.52 47.68 26.97
C ILE A 3 130.16 46.96 26.86
N ASN A 4 129.23 47.19 27.79
CA ASN A 4 127.91 46.54 27.83
C ASN A 4 126.91 47.11 26.80
N ALA A 5 127.09 48.36 26.36
CA ALA A 5 126.18 48.99 25.40
C ALA A 5 126.40 48.51 23.96
N LEU A 6 127.66 48.23 23.59
CA LEU A 6 128.03 47.79 22.24
C LEU A 6 127.50 46.38 21.94
N GLU A 7 127.62 45.47 22.90
CA GLU A 7 127.17 44.08 22.76
C GLU A 7 125.64 43.98 22.66
N LYS A 8 124.91 44.77 23.45
CA LYS A 8 123.45 44.88 23.32
C LYS A 8 123.02 45.45 21.97
N ASN A 9 123.77 46.40 21.42
CA ASN A 9 123.47 46.95 20.09
C ASN A 9 123.65 45.88 18.99
N GLN A 10 124.69 45.05 19.08
CA GLN A 10 124.85 43.90 18.17
C GLN A 10 123.72 42.89 18.29
N GLN A 11 123.26 42.60 19.51
CA GLN A 11 122.10 41.72 19.74
C GLN A 11 120.81 42.31 19.16
N TRP A 12 120.58 43.63 19.30
CA TRP A 12 119.42 44.31 18.68
C TRP A 12 119.46 44.23 17.16
N LEU A 13 120.63 44.40 16.55
CA LEU A 13 120.77 44.31 15.10
C LEU A 13 120.46 42.89 14.60
N ALA A 14 120.96 41.86 15.27
CA ALA A 14 120.67 40.47 14.93
C ALA A 14 119.18 40.14 15.09
N TYR A 15 118.56 40.61 16.18
CA TYR A 15 117.13 40.46 16.42
C TYR A 15 116.29 41.15 15.34
N ASP A 16 116.67 42.37 14.94
CA ASP A 16 115.96 43.13 13.90
C ASP A 16 116.02 42.42 12.54
N GLN A 17 117.19 41.91 12.15
CA GLN A 17 117.35 41.11 10.91
C GLN A 17 116.51 39.83 10.93
N GLN A 18 116.48 39.12 12.05
CA GLN A 18 115.65 37.91 12.18
C GLN A 18 114.16 38.25 12.13
N ARG A 19 113.75 39.35 12.78
CA ARG A 19 112.36 39.83 12.73
C ARG A 19 111.95 40.17 11.30
N GLU A 20 112.81 40.88 10.56
CA GLU A 20 112.54 41.20 9.16
C GLU A 20 112.40 39.95 8.29
N ALA A 21 113.31 38.98 8.43
CA ALA A 21 113.22 37.71 7.70
C ALA A 21 111.92 36.97 8.02
N TYR A 22 111.54 36.91 9.30
CA TYR A 22 110.29 36.30 9.74
C TYR A 22 109.05 36.99 9.13
N VAL A 23 108.99 38.33 9.19
CA VAL A 23 107.88 39.10 8.62
C VAL A 23 107.78 38.87 7.11
N LYS A 24 108.90 38.82 6.38
CA LYS A 24 108.91 38.54 4.93
C LYS A 24 108.30 37.17 4.61
N VAL A 25 108.62 36.13 5.39
CA VAL A 25 108.04 34.78 5.23
C VAL A 25 106.54 34.76 5.53
N VAL A 26 106.10 35.43 6.60
CA VAL A 26 104.68 35.51 6.96
C VAL A 26 103.89 36.23 5.86
N LEU A 27 104.39 37.36 5.36
CA LEU A 27 103.73 38.10 4.27
C LEU A 27 103.61 37.26 3.00
N ALA A 28 104.66 36.53 2.62
CA ALA A 28 104.62 35.63 1.47
C ALA A 28 103.57 34.52 1.65
N ARG A 29 103.43 33.99 2.87
CA ARG A 29 102.42 32.97 3.18
C ARG A 29 100.99 33.51 3.13
N VAL A 30 100.76 34.70 3.70
CA VAL A 30 99.45 35.37 3.67
C VAL A 30 99.04 35.64 2.23
N PHE A 31 99.94 36.20 1.42
CA PHE A 31 99.69 36.46 0.01
C PHE A 31 99.32 35.19 -0.77
N GLY A 32 100.04 34.09 -0.55
CA GLY A 32 99.74 32.82 -1.19
C GLY A 32 98.35 32.26 -0.83
N LEU A 33 97.93 32.41 0.43
CA LEU A 33 96.60 31.97 0.88
C LEU A 33 95.47 32.84 0.31
N GLU A 34 95.68 34.16 0.22
CA GLU A 34 94.72 35.08 -0.39
C GLU A 34 94.46 34.74 -1.86
N GLN A 35 95.52 34.40 -2.61
CA GLN A 35 95.39 34.01 -4.01
C GLN A 35 94.56 32.71 -4.16
N GLN A 36 94.82 31.71 -3.32
CA GLN A 36 94.07 30.44 -3.35
C GLN A 36 92.58 30.64 -3.03
N LEU A 37 92.27 31.48 -2.03
CA LEU A 37 90.88 31.79 -1.66
C LEU A 37 90.12 32.44 -2.83
N ASN A 38 90.75 33.37 -3.52
CA ASN A 38 90.12 34.09 -4.62
C ASN A 38 89.87 33.19 -5.83
N GLN A 39 90.80 32.29 -6.14
CA GLN A 39 90.62 31.29 -7.20
C GLN A 39 89.47 30.31 -6.89
N ALA A 40 89.38 29.83 -5.65
CA ALA A 40 88.31 28.94 -5.23
C ALA A 40 86.92 29.61 -5.33
N LYS A 41 86.82 30.90 -4.96
CA LYS A 41 85.58 31.68 -5.08
C LYS A 41 85.13 31.84 -6.53
N GLN A 42 86.05 32.10 -7.46
CA GLN A 42 85.72 32.26 -8.88
C GLN A 42 85.27 30.95 -9.52
N ALA A 43 85.92 29.82 -9.17
CA ALA A 43 85.54 28.50 -9.67
C ALA A 43 84.11 28.10 -9.26
N LEU A 44 83.72 28.39 -8.01
CA LEU A 44 82.37 28.16 -7.51
C LEU A 44 81.32 29.01 -8.23
N ALA A 45 81.62 30.29 -8.45
CA ALA A 45 80.70 31.20 -9.14
C ALA A 45 80.43 30.76 -10.59
N GLN A 46 81.44 30.23 -11.29
CA GLN A 46 81.27 29.78 -12.68
C GLN A 46 80.46 28.49 -12.78
N GLN A 47 80.61 27.55 -11.83
CA GLN A 47 79.83 26.30 -11.84
C GLN A 47 78.31 26.53 -11.69
N HIS A 48 77.90 27.56 -10.97
CA HIS A 48 76.49 27.79 -10.66
C HIS A 48 75.73 28.60 -11.72
N LYS A 49 76.43 29.27 -12.65
CA LYS A 49 75.82 30.22 -13.58
C LYS A 49 75.27 29.57 -14.86
N ASP A 50 75.84 28.45 -15.30
CA ASP A 50 75.68 27.98 -16.68
C ASP A 50 74.83 26.71 -16.86
N THR A 51 74.44 25.98 -15.80
CA THR A 51 73.81 24.65 -15.97
C THR A 51 72.55 24.36 -15.16
N HIS A 52 72.20 25.14 -14.13
CA HIS A 52 71.18 24.71 -13.16
C HIS A 52 69.96 25.63 -12.95
N SER A 53 69.93 26.83 -13.53
CA SER A 53 68.88 27.83 -13.24
C SER A 53 67.63 27.69 -14.11
N GLU A 54 67.78 27.47 -15.42
CA GLU A 54 66.64 27.42 -16.35
C GLU A 54 65.89 26.09 -16.35
N GLU A 55 66.61 24.95 -16.39
CA GLU A 55 65.98 23.63 -16.33
C GLU A 55 65.17 23.43 -15.04
N ARG A 56 65.69 23.90 -13.91
CA ARG A 56 65.01 23.84 -12.62
C ARG A 56 63.73 24.68 -12.62
N SER A 57 63.75 25.85 -13.24
CA SER A 57 62.57 26.73 -13.37
C SER A 57 61.47 26.08 -14.23
N VAL A 58 61.84 25.55 -15.40
CA VAL A 58 60.88 24.87 -16.30
C VAL A 58 60.27 23.64 -15.65
N GLN A 59 61.06 22.88 -14.87
CA GLN A 59 60.59 21.69 -14.19
C GLN A 59 59.65 22.00 -13.02
N ILE A 60 59.91 23.09 -12.29
CA ILE A 60 59.00 23.61 -11.25
C ILE A 60 57.67 24.02 -11.89
N GLN A 61 57.71 24.74 -13.01
CA GLN A 61 56.50 25.19 -13.70
C GLN A 61 55.62 24.02 -14.19
N LYS A 62 56.23 23.00 -14.81
CA LYS A 62 55.52 21.77 -15.22
C LYS A 62 54.89 21.04 -14.05
N HIS A 63 55.57 20.98 -12.91
CA HIS A 63 55.03 20.35 -11.71
C HIS A 63 53.77 21.08 -11.20
N TYR A 64 53.80 22.41 -11.17
CA TYR A 64 52.62 23.22 -10.79
C TYR A 64 51.46 23.05 -11.76
N GLU A 65 51.72 23.02 -13.08
CA GLU A 65 50.67 22.76 -14.07
C GLU A 65 50.01 21.40 -13.88
N ILE A 66 50.80 20.34 -13.68
CA ILE A 66 50.29 18.99 -13.43
C ILE A 66 49.47 18.97 -12.13
N LEU A 67 49.96 19.59 -11.06
CA LEU A 67 49.26 19.66 -9.79
C LEU A 67 47.90 20.36 -9.94
N LEU A 68 47.87 21.54 -10.57
CA LEU A 68 46.63 22.29 -10.81
C LEU A 68 45.61 21.51 -11.65
N LEU A 69 46.07 20.82 -12.70
CA LEU A 69 45.22 19.97 -13.53
C LEU A 69 44.64 18.80 -12.76
N THR A 70 45.46 18.15 -11.93
CA THR A 70 45.04 16.98 -11.13
C THR A 70 44.05 17.38 -10.05
N THR A 71 44.36 18.45 -9.30
CA THR A 71 43.47 19.02 -8.28
C THR A 71 42.15 19.52 -8.85
N LYS A 72 42.10 19.91 -10.14
CA LYS A 72 40.85 20.31 -10.80
C LYS A 72 40.00 19.12 -11.24
N LYS A 73 40.62 18.04 -11.72
CA LYS A 73 39.92 16.83 -12.20
C LYS A 73 39.41 15.92 -11.07
N GLU A 74 40.17 15.78 -9.98
CA GLU A 74 39.79 14.96 -8.83
C GLU A 74 38.42 15.32 -8.21
N PRO A 75 38.01 16.59 -8.08
CA PRO A 75 36.67 16.94 -7.60
C PRO A 75 35.57 16.84 -8.66
N GLU A 76 35.88 16.79 -9.96
CA GLU A 76 34.86 16.72 -11.01
C GLU A 76 34.16 15.35 -11.06
N ALA A 77 34.90 14.25 -10.95
CA ALA A 77 34.34 12.90 -10.93
C ALA A 77 33.31 12.66 -9.77
N PRO A 78 33.62 12.97 -8.50
CA PRO A 78 32.65 12.84 -7.41
C PRO A 78 31.50 13.84 -7.56
N ARG A 79 31.72 15.05 -8.11
CA ARG A 79 30.63 16.00 -8.40
C ARG A 79 29.65 15.45 -9.42
N GLU A 80 30.13 14.83 -10.50
CA GLU A 80 29.27 14.18 -11.50
C GLU A 80 28.46 13.03 -10.91
N GLN A 81 29.07 12.24 -10.03
CA GLN A 81 28.38 11.17 -9.29
C GLN A 81 27.28 11.73 -8.38
N VAL A 82 27.57 12.78 -7.60
CA VAL A 82 26.59 13.46 -6.75
C VAL A 82 25.45 14.03 -7.60
N ASN A 83 25.75 14.70 -8.72
CA ASN A 83 24.74 15.25 -9.62
C ASN A 83 23.84 14.15 -10.23
N THR A 84 24.40 12.98 -10.51
CA THR A 84 23.64 11.83 -11.03
C THR A 84 22.76 11.23 -9.95
N ALA A 85 23.28 11.01 -8.75
CA ALA A 85 22.51 10.53 -7.61
C ALA A 85 21.37 11.50 -7.23
N GLN A 86 21.65 12.81 -7.25
CA GLN A 86 20.65 13.86 -7.00
C GLN A 86 19.49 13.80 -8.01
N ARG A 87 19.80 13.61 -9.30
CA ARG A 87 18.78 13.44 -10.36
C ARG A 87 17.94 12.18 -10.12
N GLN A 88 18.58 11.06 -9.80
CA GLN A 88 17.88 9.80 -9.51
C GLN A 88 16.96 9.92 -8.29
N LEU A 89 17.43 10.57 -7.21
CA LEU A 89 16.62 10.84 -6.03
C LEU A 89 15.40 11.70 -6.36
N SER A 90 15.59 12.77 -7.14
CA SER A 90 14.50 13.66 -7.55
C SER A 90 13.47 12.93 -8.42
N GLU A 91 13.92 12.08 -9.33
CA GLU A 91 13.03 11.26 -10.17
C GLU A 91 12.24 10.25 -9.33
N LEU A 92 12.88 9.58 -8.37
CA LEU A 92 12.21 8.66 -7.46
C LEU A 92 11.19 9.38 -6.56
N GLN A 93 11.51 10.57 -6.08
CA GLN A 93 10.58 11.41 -5.32
C GLN A 93 9.35 11.77 -6.15
N CYS A 94 9.53 12.27 -7.39
CA CYS A 94 8.41 12.59 -8.28
C CYS A 94 7.53 11.36 -8.53
N ARG A 95 8.14 10.19 -8.74
CA ARG A 95 7.40 8.93 -8.93
C ARG A 95 6.61 8.53 -7.69
N TYR A 96 7.19 8.69 -6.50
CA TYR A 96 6.53 8.38 -5.24
C TYR A 96 5.31 9.28 -5.01
N GLU A 97 5.46 10.60 -5.20
CA GLU A 97 4.38 11.58 -5.08
C GLU A 97 3.24 11.28 -6.05
N GLU A 98 3.56 10.95 -7.30
CA GLU A 98 2.56 10.55 -8.29
C GLU A 98 1.81 9.27 -7.88
N LYS A 99 2.52 8.27 -7.34
CA LYS A 99 1.88 7.07 -6.81
C LYS A 99 0.97 7.38 -5.62
N GLN A 100 1.39 8.26 -4.72
CA GLN A 100 0.54 8.71 -3.61
C GLN A 100 -0.72 9.41 -4.10
N ARG A 101 -0.59 10.29 -5.11
CA ARG A 101 -1.73 10.97 -5.73
C ARG A 101 -2.72 9.97 -6.32
N VAL A 102 -2.24 9.02 -7.14
CA VAL A 102 -3.07 7.98 -7.77
C VAL A 102 -3.76 7.10 -6.72
N VAL A 103 -3.06 6.70 -5.66
CA VAL A 103 -3.66 5.93 -4.57
C VAL A 103 -4.77 6.73 -3.89
N GLY A 104 -4.58 8.03 -3.67
CA GLY A 104 -5.61 8.92 -3.14
C GLY A 104 -6.84 9.03 -4.04
N GLU A 105 -6.64 9.20 -5.35
CA GLU A 105 -7.71 9.27 -6.35
C GLU A 105 -8.53 7.97 -6.40
N VAL A 106 -7.86 6.82 -6.47
CA VAL A 106 -8.50 5.49 -6.48
C VAL A 106 -9.25 5.25 -5.18
N TRP A 107 -8.70 5.67 -4.04
CA TRP A 107 -9.40 5.55 -2.76
C TRP A 107 -10.69 6.36 -2.75
N GLN A 108 -10.65 7.61 -3.23
CA GLN A 108 -11.85 8.45 -3.32
C GLN A 108 -12.91 7.85 -4.27
N GLN A 109 -12.48 7.32 -5.42
CA GLN A 109 -13.38 6.63 -6.36
C GLN A 109 -14.05 5.43 -5.71
N LEU A 110 -13.28 4.55 -5.05
CA LEU A 110 -13.82 3.38 -4.37
C LEU A 110 -14.82 3.74 -3.27
N GLN A 111 -14.56 4.81 -2.52
CA GLN A 111 -15.48 5.33 -1.50
C GLN A 111 -16.79 5.82 -2.14
N ALA A 112 -16.69 6.57 -3.24
CA ALA A 112 -17.85 7.08 -3.97
C ALA A 112 -18.68 5.94 -4.58
N GLU A 113 -18.04 4.95 -5.20
CA GLU A 113 -18.70 3.75 -5.72
C GLU A 113 -19.40 2.97 -4.62
N ARG A 114 -18.74 2.75 -3.48
CA ARG A 114 -19.35 2.05 -2.35
C ARG A 114 -20.59 2.76 -1.84
N LEU A 115 -20.55 4.09 -1.75
CA LEU A 115 -21.71 4.89 -1.35
C LEU A 115 -22.83 4.83 -2.40
N SER A 116 -22.48 4.93 -3.69
CA SER A 116 -23.44 4.83 -4.80
C SER A 116 -24.14 3.47 -4.84
N ILE A 117 -23.39 2.38 -4.70
CA ILE A 117 -23.91 1.02 -4.61
C ILE A 117 -24.84 0.90 -3.42
N TRP A 118 -24.40 1.35 -2.23
CA TRP A 118 -25.23 1.29 -1.02
C TRP A 118 -26.55 2.05 -1.19
N GLN A 119 -26.52 3.26 -1.76
CA GLN A 119 -27.73 4.04 -2.03
C GLN A 119 -28.64 3.35 -3.04
N SER A 120 -28.08 2.74 -4.07
CA SER A 120 -28.84 2.01 -5.10
C SER A 120 -29.54 0.78 -4.50
N VAL A 121 -28.82 0.00 -3.69
CA VAL A 121 -29.37 -1.16 -2.96
C VAL A 121 -30.48 -0.71 -2.00
N GLN A 122 -30.29 0.38 -1.26
CA GLN A 122 -31.31 0.91 -0.36
C GLN A 122 -32.57 1.36 -1.11
N LYS A 123 -32.41 2.02 -2.26
CA LYS A 123 -33.54 2.42 -3.11
C LYS A 123 -34.29 1.21 -3.63
N GLU A 124 -33.60 0.18 -4.10
CA GLU A 124 -34.26 -1.04 -4.58
C GLU A 124 -34.96 -1.80 -3.46
N LYS A 125 -34.36 -1.86 -2.27
CA LYS A 125 -35.00 -2.46 -1.08
C LYS A 125 -36.30 -1.74 -0.72
N ARG A 126 -36.31 -0.40 -0.75
CA ARG A 126 -37.54 0.40 -0.52
C ARG A 126 -38.59 0.10 -1.59
N ARG A 127 -38.20 0.12 -2.87
CA ARG A 127 -39.11 -0.21 -3.97
C ARG A 127 -39.70 -1.62 -3.85
N SER A 128 -38.90 -2.59 -3.43
CA SER A 128 -39.37 -3.96 -3.19
C SER A 128 -40.36 -4.03 -2.04
N GLY A 129 -40.06 -3.38 -0.91
CA GLY A 129 -40.99 -3.28 0.19
C GLY A 129 -42.31 -2.62 -0.22
N ASP A 130 -42.26 -1.52 -0.99
CA ASP A 130 -43.47 -0.87 -1.49
C ASP A 130 -44.28 -1.78 -2.43
N ARG A 131 -43.61 -2.63 -3.23
CA ARG A 131 -44.28 -3.64 -4.07
C ARG A 131 -44.98 -4.69 -3.21
N GLU A 132 -44.30 -5.21 -2.20
CA GLU A 132 -44.86 -6.19 -1.27
C GLU A 132 -46.08 -5.64 -0.53
N ILE A 133 -46.01 -4.40 -0.01
CA ILE A 133 -47.14 -3.73 0.66
C ILE A 133 -48.34 -3.61 -0.28
N ARG A 134 -48.13 -3.18 -1.53
CA ARG A 134 -49.22 -3.08 -2.51
C ARG A 134 -49.85 -4.44 -2.79
N LEU A 135 -49.05 -5.47 -3.07
CA LEU A 135 -49.56 -6.81 -3.32
C LEU A 135 -50.32 -7.38 -2.12
N TRP A 136 -49.86 -7.09 -0.91
CA TRP A 136 -50.54 -7.52 0.31
C TRP A 136 -51.90 -6.83 0.45
N GLY A 137 -51.97 -5.51 0.21
CA GLY A 137 -53.22 -4.76 0.18
C GLY A 137 -54.19 -5.25 -0.90
N ASP A 138 -53.71 -5.50 -2.12
CA ASP A 138 -54.53 -6.04 -3.22
C ASP A 138 -55.11 -7.42 -2.85
N MET A 139 -54.33 -8.27 -2.17
CA MET A 139 -54.77 -9.58 -1.71
C MET A 139 -55.85 -9.48 -0.62
N GLU A 140 -55.68 -8.58 0.34
CA GLU A 140 -56.69 -8.31 1.37
C GLU A 140 -57.99 -7.80 0.75
N GLU A 141 -57.89 -6.86 -0.19
CA GLU A 141 -59.05 -6.31 -0.90
C GLU A 141 -59.79 -7.40 -1.69
N LEU A 142 -59.07 -8.27 -2.39
CA LEU A 142 -59.65 -9.42 -3.09
C LEU A 142 -60.37 -10.38 -2.12
N LEU A 143 -59.78 -10.67 -0.96
CA LEU A 143 -60.39 -11.52 0.06
C LEU A 143 -61.68 -10.91 0.61
N VAL A 144 -61.65 -9.63 0.97
CA VAL A 144 -62.83 -8.89 1.45
C VAL A 144 -63.94 -8.91 0.39
N ASN A 145 -63.59 -8.64 -0.86
CA ASN A 145 -64.52 -8.66 -1.98
C ASN A 145 -65.15 -10.05 -2.19
N LEU A 146 -64.35 -11.13 -2.08
CA LEU A 146 -64.85 -12.50 -2.17
C LEU A 146 -65.85 -12.81 -1.05
N LEU A 147 -65.47 -12.50 0.20
CA LEU A 147 -66.33 -12.72 1.38
C LEU A 147 -67.64 -11.95 1.29
N GLN A 148 -67.59 -10.69 0.86
CA GLN A 148 -68.79 -9.87 0.69
C GLN A 148 -69.73 -10.47 -0.37
N LYS A 149 -69.21 -10.93 -1.51
CA LYS A 149 -70.00 -11.60 -2.55
C LYS A 149 -70.62 -12.89 -2.05
N SER A 150 -69.86 -13.72 -1.35
CA SER A 150 -70.36 -14.98 -0.76
C SER A 150 -71.45 -14.72 0.27
N LEU A 151 -71.31 -13.69 1.12
CA LEU A 151 -72.32 -13.31 2.10
C LEU A 151 -73.63 -12.86 1.45
N LEU A 152 -73.54 -12.05 0.38
CA LEU A 152 -74.71 -11.63 -0.39
C LEU A 152 -75.43 -12.84 -1.02
N SER A 153 -74.68 -13.74 -1.64
CA SER A 153 -75.22 -14.98 -2.21
C SER A 153 -75.90 -15.84 -1.15
N LEU A 154 -75.27 -16.06 0.02
CA LEU A 154 -75.87 -16.81 1.12
C LEU A 154 -77.17 -16.18 1.61
N HIS A 155 -77.22 -14.85 1.68
CA HIS A 155 -78.43 -14.12 2.06
C HIS A 155 -79.57 -14.30 1.04
N GLU A 156 -79.25 -14.30 -0.26
CA GLU A 156 -80.21 -14.60 -1.31
C GLU A 156 -80.74 -16.04 -1.23
N GLU A 157 -79.86 -17.02 -0.99
CA GLU A 157 -80.27 -18.41 -0.80
C GLU A 157 -81.14 -18.58 0.45
N HIS A 158 -80.77 -17.96 1.57
CA HIS A 158 -81.61 -17.99 2.78
C HIS A 158 -82.99 -17.40 2.51
N LYS A 159 -83.10 -16.32 1.73
CA LYS A 159 -84.42 -15.79 1.32
C LYS A 159 -85.22 -16.81 0.51
N ARG A 160 -84.58 -17.49 -0.44
CA ARG A 160 -85.25 -18.55 -1.23
C ARG A 160 -85.71 -19.69 -0.34
N VAL A 161 -84.87 -20.14 0.58
CA VAL A 161 -85.22 -21.18 1.57
C VAL A 161 -86.40 -20.73 2.42
N THR A 162 -86.40 -19.52 2.98
CA THR A 162 -87.54 -19.02 3.78
C THR A 162 -88.84 -18.97 2.99
N ILE A 163 -88.80 -18.56 1.70
CA ILE A 163 -89.98 -18.57 0.83
C ILE A 163 -90.49 -20.01 0.62
N LEU A 164 -89.59 -20.94 0.33
CA LEU A 164 -89.93 -22.35 0.15
C LEU A 164 -90.48 -22.98 1.44
N GLU A 165 -89.88 -22.69 2.60
CA GLU A 165 -90.36 -23.13 3.91
C GLU A 165 -91.78 -22.62 4.19
N GLN A 166 -92.08 -21.36 3.86
CA GLN A 166 -93.44 -20.81 3.97
C GLN A 166 -94.42 -21.53 3.04
N GLN A 167 -94.02 -21.82 1.79
CA GLN A 167 -94.85 -22.59 0.85
C GLN A 167 -95.11 -24.01 1.34
N ILE A 168 -94.10 -24.68 1.88
CA ILE A 168 -94.23 -26.01 2.50
C ILE A 168 -95.17 -25.94 3.70
N GLN A 169 -95.02 -24.95 4.59
CA GLN A 169 -95.87 -24.79 5.77
C GLN A 169 -97.35 -24.55 5.42
N VAL A 170 -97.63 -23.78 4.36
CA VAL A 170 -99.00 -23.55 3.88
C VAL A 170 -99.55 -24.80 3.19
N SER A 171 -98.73 -25.52 2.42
CA SER A 171 -99.13 -26.76 1.74
C SER A 171 -99.29 -27.95 2.71
N ALA A 172 -98.56 -27.96 3.83
CA ALA A 172 -98.70 -28.93 4.91
C ALA A 172 -99.86 -28.61 5.86
N LYS A 173 -100.49 -27.44 5.71
CA LYS A 173 -101.67 -27.05 6.49
C LYS A 173 -102.96 -27.46 5.76
N ASP A 174 -103.12 -28.77 5.62
CA ASP A 174 -104.43 -29.39 5.38
C ASP A 174 -105.19 -29.39 6.72
N PRO A 175 -106.44 -28.89 6.81
CA PRO A 175 -107.25 -29.01 8.00
C PRO A 175 -108.10 -30.27 7.92
N GLU A 176 -107.50 -31.47 7.93
CA GLU A 176 -108.18 -32.68 8.38
C GLU A 176 -107.15 -33.57 9.09
N ASP A 177 -107.45 -33.83 10.35
CA ASP A 177 -106.84 -34.81 11.23
C ASP A 177 -107.12 -36.22 10.68
N GLU A 178 -106.12 -36.90 10.10
CA GLU A 178 -106.13 -38.37 10.06
C GLU A 178 -104.73 -38.96 9.88
N LYS A 179 -104.09 -39.22 11.03
CA LYS A 179 -103.46 -40.51 11.38
C LYS A 179 -103.16 -41.43 10.18
N ARG A 180 -101.93 -41.40 9.67
CA ARG A 180 -101.32 -42.52 8.93
C ARG A 180 -99.81 -42.48 9.05
N ASP A 181 -99.31 -43.40 9.87
CA ASP A 181 -97.94 -43.89 9.82
C ASP A 181 -97.57 -44.24 8.38
N CYS A 182 -96.48 -43.66 7.88
CA CYS A 182 -95.75 -44.28 6.79
C CYS A 182 -94.25 -44.06 7.00
N HIS A 183 -93.68 -45.00 7.77
CA HIS A 183 -92.25 -45.30 7.76
C HIS A 183 -91.79 -45.61 6.33
N PHE A 184 -90.93 -44.78 5.75
CA PHE A 184 -89.94 -45.24 4.79
C PHE A 184 -88.62 -44.47 4.96
N THR A 185 -87.76 -45.12 5.75
CA THR A 185 -86.33 -45.36 5.52
C THR A 185 -85.43 -44.17 5.18
N SER A 186 -84.59 -43.84 6.17
CA SER A 186 -83.34 -43.10 6.09
C SER A 186 -82.51 -43.47 4.84
N PRO A 187 -81.97 -42.50 4.08
CA PRO A 187 -80.97 -42.79 3.07
C PRO A 187 -79.61 -43.02 3.76
N SER A 188 -79.04 -44.18 3.47
CA SER A 188 -77.62 -44.47 3.40
C SER A 188 -76.74 -44.01 4.56
N GLN A 189 -76.43 -44.98 5.40
CA GLN A 189 -75.12 -45.15 6.01
C GLN A 189 -74.05 -45.03 4.90
N VAL A 190 -73.52 -43.83 4.69
CA VAL A 190 -72.35 -43.61 3.84
C VAL A 190 -71.18 -44.26 4.56
N VAL A 191 -70.80 -45.46 4.13
CA VAL A 191 -69.49 -46.04 4.40
C VAL A 191 -68.47 -44.99 3.95
N ASN A 192 -67.71 -44.45 4.91
CA ASN A 192 -66.64 -43.50 4.65
C ASN A 192 -65.60 -44.16 3.73
N GLN A 193 -65.72 -43.94 2.41
CA GLN A 193 -64.82 -44.47 1.37
C GLN A 193 -63.38 -43.92 1.45
N LEU A 194 -63.05 -43.09 2.45
CA LEU A 194 -61.68 -42.63 2.68
C LEU A 194 -60.84 -43.65 3.47
N ASP A 195 -61.46 -44.71 4.02
CA ASP A 195 -60.78 -45.71 4.85
C ASP A 195 -60.01 -46.79 4.04
N GLU A 196 -60.10 -46.76 2.70
CA GLU A 196 -59.40 -47.72 1.81
C GLU A 196 -58.23 -47.10 1.03
N SER A 197 -57.87 -45.85 1.31
CA SER A 197 -56.72 -45.20 0.66
C SER A 197 -55.42 -45.50 1.42
N PHE A 198 -54.34 -45.77 0.68
CA PHE A 198 -53.00 -46.01 1.23
C PHE A 198 -52.04 -44.93 0.73
N LEU A 199 -51.18 -44.46 1.62
CA LEU A 199 -50.08 -43.54 1.35
C LEU A 199 -48.77 -44.33 1.33
N GLU A 200 -47.87 -43.97 0.42
CA GLU A 200 -46.60 -44.68 0.25
C GLU A 200 -45.41 -43.81 0.66
N CYS A 201 -44.42 -44.43 1.29
CA CYS A 201 -43.12 -43.78 1.50
C CYS A 201 -42.40 -43.64 0.14
N PRO A 202 -41.99 -42.44 -0.30
CA PRO A 202 -41.34 -42.26 -1.58
C PRO A 202 -39.94 -42.90 -1.65
N SER A 203 -39.27 -43.13 -0.52
CA SER A 203 -37.94 -43.75 -0.48
C SER A 203 -38.00 -45.28 -0.60
N CYS A 204 -38.83 -45.96 0.20
CA CYS A 204 -38.86 -47.44 0.25
C CYS A 204 -40.16 -48.08 -0.28
N ARG A 205 -41.16 -47.27 -0.65
CA ARG A 205 -42.50 -47.68 -1.12
C ARG A 205 -43.31 -48.53 -0.14
N ALA A 206 -42.99 -48.49 1.14
CA ALA A 206 -43.83 -49.08 2.17
C ALA A 206 -45.21 -48.37 2.19
N GLN A 207 -46.28 -49.17 2.18
CA GLN A 207 -47.66 -48.69 2.12
C GLN A 207 -48.26 -48.59 3.52
N TYR A 208 -48.91 -47.46 3.79
CA TYR A 208 -49.57 -47.17 5.06
C TYR A 208 -51.01 -46.73 4.81
N PRO A 209 -52.01 -47.26 5.52
CA PRO A 209 -53.37 -46.75 5.40
C PRO A 209 -53.42 -45.26 5.76
N THR A 210 -54.20 -44.45 5.04
CA THR A 210 -54.32 -43.00 5.27
C THR A 210 -54.70 -42.65 6.71
N ARG A 211 -55.50 -43.51 7.37
CA ARG A 211 -55.83 -43.38 8.80
C ARG A 211 -54.62 -43.46 9.75
N HIS A 212 -53.52 -44.08 9.33
CA HIS A 212 -52.26 -44.20 10.08
C HIS A 212 -51.15 -43.30 9.52
N HIS A 213 -51.47 -42.15 8.91
CA HIS A 213 -50.49 -41.21 8.34
C HIS A 213 -49.40 -40.76 9.32
N ARG A 214 -49.67 -40.76 10.64
CA ARG A 214 -48.67 -40.44 11.67
C ARG A 214 -47.54 -41.47 11.73
N GLU A 215 -47.82 -42.74 11.47
CA GLU A 215 -46.81 -43.80 11.43
C GLU A 215 -45.93 -43.67 10.17
N LEU A 216 -46.51 -43.27 9.04
CA LEU A 216 -45.76 -42.91 7.84
C LEU A 216 -44.82 -41.72 8.10
N LEU A 217 -45.28 -40.67 8.79
CA LEU A 217 -44.41 -39.52 9.11
C LEU A 217 -43.23 -39.90 10.00
N ALA A 218 -43.44 -40.72 11.03
CA ALA A 218 -42.36 -41.23 11.88
C ALA A 218 -41.38 -42.14 11.10
N HIS A 219 -41.89 -42.91 10.14
CA HIS A 219 -41.09 -43.72 9.23
C HIS A 219 -40.21 -42.85 8.31
N LEU A 220 -40.75 -41.75 7.77
CA LEU A 220 -40.02 -40.82 6.88
C LEU A 220 -38.85 -40.13 7.57
N GLU A 221 -38.87 -39.98 8.89
CA GLU A 221 -37.75 -39.38 9.64
C GLU A 221 -36.49 -40.26 9.67
N HIS A 222 -36.64 -41.58 9.46
CA HIS A 222 -35.53 -42.55 9.54
C HIS A 222 -35.31 -43.34 8.24
N CYS A 223 -36.20 -43.19 7.26
CA CYS A 223 -36.09 -43.82 5.96
C CYS A 223 -35.36 -42.88 4.99
N LEU A 224 -34.06 -43.14 4.77
CA LEU A 224 -33.25 -42.48 3.73
C LEU A 224 -33.56 -43.09 2.35
#